data_AF-A0A1V5DR42-F1
#
_entry.id   AF-A0A1V5DR42-F1
#
_cell.length_a   1.000
_cell.length_b   1.000
_cell.length_c   1.000
_cell.angle_alpha   90.00
_cell.angle_beta   90.00
_cell.angle_gamma   90.00
#
_symmetry.space_group_name_H-M   'P 1'
#
loop_
_entity.id
_entity.type
_entity.pdbx_description
1 polymer ?
#
loop_
_entity_poly.entity_id
_entity_poly.type
_entity_poly.pdbx_seq_one_letter_code
_entity_poly.pdbx_strand_id
1 'polypeptide(L)'
;MSAKRCHTDRRRIRCVELDVKGVSEMKEAIIAAIVPALKKVTHRRFFENERGFQGEFRANLKAALGIDFPDNTVIEDEHQKRLENHGLRLRPDLIIHVPYDEKTNPSRKTGNYVVFALKKRATEKIAIEDFGKLDGMIKALDYRLGVFINIDDSKTFYENCVVDSRDRIICFAVKKDGDNIVVVRAP
;
A
#
# COMPACT_ATOMS: atom_id res chain seq x y z
N MET A 1 -0.37 38.47 -42.99
CA MET A 1 0.52 37.57 -42.24
C MET A 1 0.49 37.95 -40.76
N SER A 2 -0.06 37.11 -39.88
CA SER A 2 0.44 37.01 -38.50
C SER A 2 -0.11 35.73 -37.87
N ALA A 3 0.73 34.70 -37.80
CA ALA A 3 0.40 33.43 -37.17
C ALA A 3 0.46 33.61 -35.64
N LYS A 4 -0.68 33.43 -34.96
CA LYS A 4 -0.74 33.26 -33.50
C LYS A 4 0.01 31.98 -33.14
N ARG A 5 1.24 32.09 -32.65
CA ARG A 5 1.94 30.97 -32.02
C ARG A 5 1.31 30.73 -30.64
N CYS A 6 0.53 29.65 -30.55
CA CYS A 6 0.17 29.02 -29.30
C CYS A 6 1.45 28.53 -28.63
N HIS A 7 1.84 29.15 -27.51
CA HIS A 7 2.96 28.72 -26.68
C HIS A 7 2.43 27.69 -25.69
N THR A 8 2.34 26.44 -26.14
CA THR A 8 2.06 25.31 -25.24
C THR A 8 3.26 25.17 -24.31
N ASP A 9 2.99 25.39 -23.02
CA ASP A 9 3.92 25.41 -21.91
C ASP A 9 4.67 24.08 -21.77
N ARG A 10 5.88 24.01 -22.36
CA ARG A 10 6.79 22.86 -22.29
C ARG A 10 7.42 22.66 -20.91
N ARG A 11 7.29 23.62 -19.96
CA ARG A 11 7.86 23.47 -18.61
C ARG A 11 6.93 22.66 -17.71
N ARG A 12 5.62 22.83 -17.84
CA ARG A 12 4.63 22.08 -17.05
C ARG A 12 4.64 20.58 -17.37
N ILE A 13 4.89 20.21 -18.63
CA ILE A 13 4.97 18.80 -19.06
C ILE A 13 6.21 18.10 -18.46
N ARG A 14 7.38 18.76 -18.42
CA ARG A 14 8.60 18.17 -17.84
C ARG A 14 8.52 17.94 -16.33
N CYS A 15 7.91 18.85 -15.57
CA CYS A 15 7.75 18.66 -14.12
C CYS A 15 6.78 17.52 -13.80
N VAL A 16 5.67 17.41 -14.55
CA VAL A 16 4.71 16.31 -14.39
C VAL A 16 5.33 14.97 -14.80
N GLU A 17 6.11 14.91 -15.89
CA GLU A 17 6.78 13.67 -16.32
C GLU A 17 7.88 13.19 -15.34
N LEU A 18 8.61 14.12 -14.72
CA LEU A 18 9.62 13.79 -13.70
C LEU A 18 8.98 13.30 -12.40
N ASP A 19 7.87 13.94 -11.97
CA ASP A 19 7.08 13.45 -10.85
C ASP A 19 6.50 12.07 -11.14
N VAL A 20 5.82 11.87 -12.28
CA VAL A 20 5.20 10.58 -12.62
C VAL A 20 6.23 9.43 -12.70
N LYS A 21 7.44 9.69 -13.21
CA LYS A 21 8.52 8.69 -13.22
C LYS A 21 8.97 8.32 -11.80
N GLY A 22 9.31 9.31 -10.96
CA GLY A 22 9.73 9.05 -9.58
C GLY A 22 8.64 8.34 -8.75
N VAL A 23 7.38 8.65 -9.03
CA VAL A 23 6.21 7.99 -8.45
C VAL A 23 6.10 6.51 -8.86
N SER A 24 6.28 6.20 -10.15
CA SER A 24 6.25 4.83 -10.67
C SER A 24 7.42 4.01 -10.14
N GLU A 25 8.62 4.59 -10.10
CA GLU A 25 9.82 3.95 -9.55
C GLU A 25 9.65 3.61 -8.06
N MET A 26 9.06 4.52 -7.28
CA MET A 26 8.74 4.26 -5.88
C MET A 26 7.73 3.12 -5.71
N LYS A 27 6.67 3.09 -6.52
CA LYS A 27 5.67 2.00 -6.47
C LYS A 27 6.36 0.64 -6.70
N GLU A 28 7.21 0.55 -7.72
CA GLU A 28 7.94 -0.69 -8.02
C GLU A 28 8.94 -1.05 -6.93
N ALA A 29 9.65 -0.06 -6.36
CA ALA A 29 10.55 -0.29 -5.23
C ALA A 29 9.81 -0.84 -4.00
N ILE A 30 8.62 -0.33 -3.70
CA ILE A 30 7.81 -0.82 -2.59
C ILE A 30 7.35 -2.25 -2.85
N ILE A 31 6.83 -2.53 -4.05
CA ILE A 31 6.42 -3.88 -4.45
C ILE A 31 7.60 -4.86 -4.34
N ALA A 32 8.79 -4.46 -4.80
CA ALA A 32 10.01 -5.25 -4.73
C ALA A 32 10.44 -5.53 -3.28
N ALA A 33 10.15 -4.62 -2.33
CA ALA A 33 10.47 -4.78 -0.92
C ALA A 33 9.49 -5.67 -0.13
N ILE A 34 8.23 -5.79 -0.57
CA ILE A 34 7.20 -6.56 0.15
C ILE A 34 7.57 -8.05 0.27
N VAL A 35 7.99 -8.70 -0.82
CA VAL A 35 8.30 -10.15 -0.79
C VAL A 35 9.49 -10.46 0.13
N PRO A 36 10.65 -9.76 0.03
CA PRO A 36 11.73 -9.91 1.00
C PRO A 36 11.29 -9.66 2.44
N ALA A 37 10.44 -8.65 2.68
CA ALA A 37 9.95 -8.34 4.01
C ALA A 37 9.06 -9.46 4.59
N LEU A 38 8.15 -10.01 3.78
CA LEU A 38 7.32 -11.16 4.17
C LEU A 38 8.17 -12.39 4.49
N LYS A 39 9.19 -12.68 3.67
CA LYS A 39 10.09 -13.82 3.87
C LYS A 39 10.90 -13.75 5.17
N LYS A 40 11.09 -12.56 5.73
CA LYS A 40 11.80 -12.36 7.01
C LYS A 40 10.92 -12.56 8.24
N VAL A 41 9.59 -12.68 8.09
CA VAL A 41 8.69 -13.04 9.20
C VAL A 41 8.80 -14.55 9.44
N THR A 42 9.84 -14.98 10.16
CA THR A 42 10.19 -16.41 10.27
C THR A 42 9.69 -17.09 11.55
N HIS A 43 9.55 -16.33 12.65
CA HIS A 43 9.19 -16.91 13.94
C HIS A 43 7.70 -17.26 14.02
N ARG A 44 7.38 -18.49 14.48
CA ARG A 44 6.00 -19.02 14.49
C ARG A 44 5.01 -18.13 15.23
N ARG A 45 5.42 -17.54 16.36
CA ARG A 45 4.63 -16.57 17.15
C ARG A 45 3.97 -15.47 16.32
N PHE A 46 4.61 -15.02 15.24
CA PHE A 46 4.07 -13.94 14.42
C PHE A 46 2.90 -14.40 13.52
N PHE A 47 2.75 -15.70 13.30
CA PHE A 47 1.60 -16.26 12.57
C PHE A 47 0.41 -16.57 13.50
N GLU A 48 0.54 -16.36 14.81
CA GLU A 48 -0.53 -16.67 15.76
C GLU A 48 -1.66 -15.63 15.71
N ASN A 49 -1.36 -14.37 15.37
CA ASN A 49 -2.36 -13.30 15.24
C ASN A 49 -1.90 -12.22 14.25
N GLU A 50 -2.88 -11.48 13.70
CA GLU A 50 -2.66 -10.44 12.68
C GLU A 50 -1.73 -9.33 13.17
N ARG A 51 -1.90 -8.88 14.42
CA ARG A 51 -1.12 -7.78 14.99
C ARG A 51 0.37 -8.11 15.15
N GLY A 52 0.66 -9.32 15.60
CA GLY A 52 2.03 -9.83 15.72
C GLY A 52 2.70 -9.93 14.35
N PHE A 53 1.98 -10.44 13.35
CA PHE A 53 2.46 -10.49 11.97
C PHE A 53 2.75 -9.10 11.43
N GLN A 54 1.78 -8.19 11.58
CA GLN A 54 1.87 -6.81 11.11
C GLN A 54 3.11 -6.09 11.65
N GLY A 55 3.35 -6.17 12.96
CA GLY A 55 4.50 -5.50 13.59
C GLY A 55 5.84 -5.99 13.04
N GLU A 56 6.01 -7.31 12.90
CA GLU A 56 7.23 -7.90 12.36
C GLU A 56 7.39 -7.60 10.87
N PHE A 57 6.30 -7.70 10.09
CA PHE A 57 6.29 -7.35 8.68
C PHE A 57 6.67 -5.89 8.47
N ARG A 58 6.11 -4.96 9.26
CA ARG A 58 6.45 -3.53 9.21
C ARG A 58 7.94 -3.28 9.47
N ALA A 59 8.51 -3.90 10.50
CA ALA A 59 9.93 -3.76 10.81
C ALA A 59 10.81 -4.24 9.64
N ASN A 60 10.48 -5.40 9.07
CA ASN A 60 11.19 -5.96 7.93
C ASN A 60 11.02 -5.14 6.65
N LEU A 61 9.83 -4.60 6.41
CA LEU A 61 9.54 -3.73 5.27
C LEU A 61 10.34 -2.43 5.36
N LYS A 62 10.37 -1.80 6.54
CA LYS A 62 11.20 -0.62 6.80
C LYS A 62 12.68 -0.89 6.51
N ALA A 63 13.20 -2.04 6.93
CA ALA A 63 14.59 -2.42 6.67
C ALA A 63 14.84 -2.71 5.18
N ALA A 64 13.88 -3.31 4.48
CA ALA A 64 14.01 -3.69 3.07
C ALA A 64 13.97 -2.48 2.12
N LEU A 65 13.22 -1.44 2.47
CA LEU A 65 13.08 -0.24 1.64
C LEU A 65 14.35 0.63 1.62
N GLY A 66 15.23 0.49 2.61
CA GLY A 66 16.35 1.41 2.81
C GLY A 66 15.86 2.78 3.28
N ILE A 67 16.60 3.42 4.17
CA ILE A 67 16.24 4.75 4.68
C ILE A 67 16.65 5.75 3.60
N ASP A 68 15.81 5.94 2.58
CA ASP A 68 15.85 7.07 1.63
C ASP A 68 14.53 7.12 0.86
N PHE A 69 13.44 7.38 1.58
CA PHE A 69 12.22 7.87 0.95
C PHE A 69 12.30 9.40 0.80
N PRO A 70 11.54 10.01 -0.14
CA PRO A 70 11.39 11.46 -0.18
C PRO A 70 10.96 12.00 1.18
N ASP A 71 11.51 13.17 1.53
CA ASP A 71 11.45 13.81 2.85
C ASP A 71 10.11 13.56 3.56
N ASN A 72 10.19 12.94 4.74
CA ASN A 72 9.08 12.66 5.67
C ASN A 72 8.13 11.49 5.34
N THR A 73 8.43 10.61 4.39
CA THR A 73 7.62 9.38 4.22
C THR A 73 7.72 8.48 5.45
N VAL A 74 6.59 8.05 5.98
CA VAL A 74 6.50 7.18 7.16
C VAL A 74 5.75 5.89 6.82
N ILE A 75 6.18 4.81 7.49
CA ILE A 75 5.44 3.55 7.54
C ILE A 75 4.75 3.51 8.90
N GLU A 76 3.43 3.63 8.90
CA GLU A 76 2.63 3.76 10.11
C GLU A 76 1.65 2.60 10.23
N ASP A 77 1.65 1.97 11.41
CA ASP A 77 0.45 1.30 11.90
C ASP A 77 -0.51 2.41 12.29
N GLU A 78 -1.78 2.36 11.85
CA GLU A 78 -2.69 3.44 12.24
C GLU A 78 -3.09 3.28 13.72
N HIS A 79 -2.37 3.95 14.61
CA HIS A 79 -2.79 4.22 15.98
C HIS A 79 -3.89 5.30 15.96
N GLN A 80 -5.14 4.87 16.11
CA GLN A 80 -6.33 5.67 16.46
C GLN A 80 -6.33 7.14 15.98
N LYS A 81 -6.78 7.40 14.75
CA LYS A 81 -7.27 8.73 14.39
C LYS A 81 -8.73 8.86 14.78
N ARG A 82 -9.03 9.90 15.57
CA ARG A 82 -10.37 10.20 16.10
C ARG A 82 -11.38 10.34 14.95
N LEU A 83 -12.60 9.86 15.20
CA LEU A 83 -13.71 9.59 14.28
C LEU A 83 -14.10 10.72 13.28
N GLU A 84 -13.60 11.94 13.44
CA GLU A 84 -14.28 13.14 12.94
C GLU A 84 -13.81 13.64 11.56
N ASN A 85 -12.70 13.14 11.01
CA ASN A 85 -12.00 13.88 9.94
C ASN A 85 -11.94 13.23 8.54
N HIS A 86 -12.60 12.09 8.29
CA HIS A 86 -12.38 11.33 7.03
C HIS A 86 -13.62 10.83 6.29
N GLY A 87 -14.84 10.99 6.81
CA GLY A 87 -16.08 10.57 6.11
C GLY A 87 -16.21 9.07 5.80
N LEU A 88 -15.19 8.26 6.12
CA LEU A 88 -15.13 6.81 5.95
C LEU A 88 -14.74 6.16 7.28
N ARG A 89 -15.54 5.20 7.75
CA ARG A 89 -15.22 4.35 8.92
C ARG A 89 -14.34 3.17 8.52
N LEU A 90 -13.26 3.42 7.79
CA LEU A 90 -12.34 2.39 7.33
C LEU A 90 -10.96 2.63 7.96
N ARG A 91 -10.43 1.60 8.64
CA ARG A 91 -9.11 1.62 9.27
C ARG A 91 -8.19 0.65 8.52
N PRO A 92 -7.15 1.13 7.82
CA PRO A 92 -6.14 0.25 7.27
C PRO A 92 -5.27 -0.36 8.36
N ASP A 93 -4.70 -1.52 8.08
CA ASP A 93 -3.81 -2.18 9.02
C ASP A 93 -2.44 -1.49 9.03
N LEU A 94 -1.88 -1.22 7.84
CA LEU A 94 -0.60 -0.54 7.64
C LEU A 94 -0.73 0.47 6.48
N ILE A 95 -0.02 1.59 6.56
CA ILE A 95 0.07 2.58 5.48
C ILE A 95 1.50 3.05 5.24
N ILE A 96 1.78 3.45 4.00
CA ILE A 96 2.99 4.17 3.62
C ILE A 96 2.54 5.50 3.00
N HIS A 97 2.87 6.60 3.67
CA HIS A 97 2.43 7.94 3.26
C HIS A 97 3.38 9.03 3.73
N VAL A 98 3.27 10.22 3.14
CA VAL A 98 3.79 11.46 3.72
C VAL A 98 2.69 12.04 4.61
N PRO A 99 2.94 12.30 5.91
CA PRO A 99 1.95 12.88 6.80
C PRO A 99 1.38 14.19 6.23
N TYR A 100 0.11 14.43 6.51
CA TYR A 100 -0.52 15.71 6.22
C TYR A 100 0.11 16.82 7.06
N ASP A 101 0.45 17.93 6.42
CA ASP A 101 0.91 19.16 7.05
C ASP A 101 0.32 20.33 6.26
N GLU A 102 -0.47 21.18 6.92
CA GLU A 102 -1.11 22.36 6.30
C GLU A 102 -0.13 23.27 5.56
N LYS A 103 1.14 23.30 5.97
CA LYS A 103 2.16 24.17 5.39
C LYS A 103 2.89 23.56 4.21
N THR A 104 3.06 22.24 4.18
CA THR A 104 3.95 21.54 3.22
C THR A 104 3.24 20.47 2.39
N ASN A 105 2.14 19.91 2.89
CA ASN A 105 1.30 18.91 2.22
C ASN A 105 -0.20 19.16 2.53
N PRO A 106 -0.83 20.19 1.92
CA PRO A 106 -2.14 20.72 2.33
C PRO A 106 -3.33 19.86 1.89
N SER A 107 -3.09 18.71 1.25
CA SER A 107 -4.14 17.81 0.80
C SER A 107 -3.97 16.44 1.45
N ARG A 108 -5.03 15.96 2.09
CA ARG A 108 -5.08 14.59 2.64
C ARG A 108 -5.08 13.50 1.58
N LYS A 109 -5.20 13.85 0.30
CA LYS A 109 -5.08 12.94 -0.85
C LYS A 109 -3.66 12.87 -1.40
N THR A 110 -2.78 13.79 -1.00
CA THR A 110 -1.42 13.89 -1.52
C THR A 110 -0.45 13.15 -0.61
N GLY A 111 0.48 12.41 -1.22
CA GLY A 111 1.51 11.66 -0.47
C GLY A 111 1.06 10.28 0.02
N ASN A 112 -0.10 9.77 -0.40
CA ASN A 112 -0.59 8.43 -0.04
C ASN A 112 -0.07 7.37 -1.02
N TYR A 113 0.91 6.57 -0.60
CA TYR A 113 1.57 5.61 -1.49
C TYR A 113 0.89 4.24 -1.43
N VAL A 114 0.82 3.64 -0.25
CA VAL A 114 0.32 2.27 -0.09
C VAL A 114 -0.61 2.14 1.11
N VAL A 115 -1.69 1.38 0.92
CA VAL A 115 -2.60 0.96 1.97
C VAL A 115 -2.66 -0.56 2.03
N PHE A 116 -2.54 -1.13 3.23
CA PHE A 116 -2.52 -2.58 3.43
C PHE A 116 -3.76 -3.06 4.20
N ALA A 117 -4.25 -4.23 3.81
CA ALA A 117 -5.18 -5.06 4.56
C ALA A 117 -4.54 -6.43 4.83
N LEU A 118 -4.45 -6.82 6.10
CA LEU A 118 -3.84 -8.06 6.56
C LEU A 118 -4.92 -8.92 7.22
N LYS A 119 -5.06 -10.16 6.77
CA LYS A 119 -6.03 -11.10 7.34
C LYS A 119 -5.41 -12.46 7.58
N LYS A 120 -5.57 -13.00 8.79
CA LYS A 120 -5.11 -14.36 9.10
C LYS A 120 -6.14 -15.38 8.62
N ARG A 121 -5.73 -16.26 7.71
CA ARG A 121 -6.55 -17.34 7.13
C ARG A 121 -7.91 -16.80 6.65
N ALA A 122 -7.86 -15.76 5.83
CA ALA A 122 -9.05 -15.13 5.29
C ALA A 122 -9.92 -16.17 4.57
N THR A 123 -11.23 -16.02 4.70
CA THR A 123 -12.17 -16.69 3.82
C THR A 123 -12.40 -15.82 2.59
N GLU A 124 -12.96 -16.40 1.53
CA GLU A 124 -13.37 -15.65 0.34
C GLU A 124 -14.26 -14.45 0.69
N LYS A 125 -15.26 -14.66 1.56
CA LYS A 125 -16.14 -13.60 2.02
C LYS A 125 -15.37 -12.45 2.68
N ILE A 126 -14.43 -12.77 3.57
CA ILE A 126 -13.60 -11.76 4.25
C ILE A 126 -12.72 -11.01 3.23
N ALA A 127 -12.12 -11.73 2.28
CA ALA A 127 -11.28 -11.12 1.25
C ALA A 127 -12.09 -10.14 0.37
N ILE A 128 -13.30 -10.53 -0.08
CA ILE A 128 -14.20 -9.66 -0.84
C ILE A 128 -14.55 -8.39 -0.04
N GLU A 129 -14.89 -8.53 1.24
CA GLU A 129 -15.17 -7.39 2.10
C GLU A 129 -13.96 -6.43 2.20
N ASP A 130 -12.75 -6.96 2.39
CA ASP A 130 -11.54 -6.13 2.48
C ASP A 130 -11.12 -5.52 1.13
N PHE A 131 -11.38 -6.16 0.00
CA PHE A 131 -11.21 -5.53 -1.31
C PHE A 131 -12.11 -4.31 -1.47
N GLY A 132 -13.37 -4.38 -1.02
CA GLY A 132 -14.27 -3.23 -1.00
C GLY A 132 -13.75 -2.08 -0.12
N LYS A 133 -13.13 -2.39 1.03
CA LYS A 133 -12.53 -1.38 1.89
C LYS A 133 -11.28 -0.75 1.26
N LEU A 134 -10.42 -1.57 0.65
CA LEU A 134 -9.24 -1.08 -0.09
C LEU A 134 -9.67 -0.15 -1.23
N ASP A 135 -10.65 -0.54 -2.03
CA ASP A 135 -11.19 0.29 -3.12
C ASP A 135 -11.73 1.63 -2.60
N GLY A 136 -12.51 1.60 -1.51
CA GLY A 136 -13.01 2.81 -0.87
C GLY A 136 -11.89 3.76 -0.39
N MET A 137 -10.83 3.22 0.23
CA MET A 137 -9.67 4.01 0.67
C MET A 137 -8.86 4.55 -0.51
N ILE A 138 -8.64 3.73 -1.54
CA ILE A 138 -7.95 4.13 -2.77
C ILE A 138 -8.66 5.31 -3.42
N LYS A 139 -9.98 5.23 -3.61
CA LYS A 139 -10.75 6.31 -4.25
C LYS A 139 -10.83 7.57 -3.41
N ALA A 140 -11.03 7.44 -2.10
CA ALA A 140 -11.24 8.59 -1.24
C ALA A 140 -9.96 9.34 -0.89
N LEU A 141 -8.85 8.61 -0.72
CA LEU A 141 -7.57 9.15 -0.27
C LEU A 141 -6.47 9.11 -1.36
N ASP A 142 -6.80 8.62 -2.56
CA ASP A 142 -5.88 8.52 -3.70
C ASP A 142 -4.62 7.68 -3.42
N TYR A 143 -4.77 6.58 -2.67
CA TYR A 143 -3.66 5.63 -2.46
C TYR A 143 -3.23 4.99 -3.78
N ARG A 144 -1.96 5.11 -4.14
CA ARG A 144 -1.44 4.59 -5.42
C ARG A 144 -1.48 3.08 -5.54
N LEU A 145 -1.40 2.36 -4.42
CA LEU A 145 -1.41 0.90 -4.35
C LEU A 145 -2.21 0.44 -3.11
N GLY A 146 -3.12 -0.50 -3.33
CA GLY A 146 -3.70 -1.35 -2.30
C GLY A 146 -2.97 -2.69 -2.23
N VAL A 147 -2.79 -3.21 -1.03
CA VAL A 147 -2.16 -4.52 -0.81
C VAL A 147 -3.02 -5.35 0.13
N PHE A 148 -3.42 -6.53 -0.32
CA PHE A 148 -4.08 -7.53 0.52
C PHE A 148 -3.10 -8.66 0.84
N ILE A 149 -3.02 -9.08 2.12
CA ILE A 149 -2.13 -10.15 2.58
C ILE A 149 -2.94 -11.18 3.37
N ASN A 150 -3.07 -12.39 2.82
CA ASN A 150 -3.61 -13.55 3.53
C ASN A 150 -2.50 -14.30 4.28
N ILE A 151 -2.58 -14.32 5.61
CA ILE A 151 -1.55 -14.85 6.50
C ILE A 151 -1.87 -16.29 6.90
N ASP A 152 -0.84 -17.15 6.93
CA ASP A 152 -0.90 -18.57 7.27
C ASP A 152 -1.77 -19.38 6.30
N ASP A 153 -1.76 -18.99 5.02
CA ASP A 153 -2.54 -19.60 3.92
C ASP A 153 -1.76 -19.46 2.59
N SER A 154 -2.15 -20.21 1.57
CA SER A 154 -1.62 -20.15 0.20
C SER A 154 -2.54 -19.44 -0.79
N LYS A 155 -3.77 -19.10 -0.41
CA LYS A 155 -4.76 -18.42 -1.28
C LYS A 155 -4.63 -16.90 -1.22
N THR A 156 -4.42 -16.26 -2.38
CA THR A 156 -4.36 -14.79 -2.52
C THR A 156 -5.74 -14.13 -2.65
N PHE A 157 -6.76 -14.89 -3.05
CA PHE A 157 -8.12 -14.41 -3.38
C PHE A 157 -8.19 -13.34 -4.49
N TYR A 158 -7.14 -13.14 -5.28
CA TYR A 158 -7.14 -12.12 -6.34
C TYR A 158 -8.28 -12.27 -7.33
N GLU A 159 -8.66 -13.50 -7.69
CA GLU A 159 -9.77 -13.74 -8.62
C GLU A 159 -11.11 -13.19 -8.12
N ASN A 160 -11.27 -13.10 -6.79
CA ASN A 160 -12.45 -12.55 -6.14
C ASN A 160 -12.40 -11.01 -6.01
N CYS A 161 -11.32 -10.35 -6.42
CA CYS A 161 -11.16 -8.90 -6.37
C CYS A 161 -11.97 -8.21 -7.48
N VAL A 162 -13.27 -8.05 -7.27
CA VAL A 162 -14.19 -7.40 -8.23
C VAL A 162 -14.51 -5.99 -7.75
N VAL A 163 -13.58 -5.06 -7.96
CA VAL A 163 -13.70 -3.64 -7.60
C VAL A 163 -13.09 -2.76 -8.69
N ASP A 164 -13.48 -1.48 -8.74
CA ASP A 164 -13.04 -0.58 -9.83
C ASP A 164 -11.53 -0.34 -9.81
N SER A 165 -10.91 -0.24 -8.62
CA SER A 165 -9.47 -0.03 -8.46
C SER A 165 -8.63 -1.31 -8.53
N ARG A 166 -9.13 -2.39 -9.15
CA ARG A 166 -8.46 -3.71 -9.19
C ARG A 166 -7.03 -3.63 -9.75
N ASP A 167 -6.78 -2.77 -10.73
CA ASP A 167 -5.46 -2.52 -11.33
C ASP A 167 -4.45 -1.88 -10.37
N ARG A 168 -4.93 -1.36 -9.24
CA ARG A 168 -4.15 -0.79 -8.15
C ARG A 168 -4.06 -1.71 -6.94
N ILE A 169 -4.59 -2.94 -6.97
CA ILE A 169 -4.57 -3.86 -5.83
C ILE A 169 -3.70 -5.07 -6.15
N ILE A 170 -2.68 -5.32 -5.33
CA ILE A 170 -1.84 -6.53 -5.40
C ILE A 170 -2.13 -7.44 -4.22
N CYS A 171 -2.28 -8.74 -4.49
CA CYS A 171 -2.57 -9.72 -3.44
C CYS A 171 -1.37 -10.63 -3.13
N PHE A 172 -1.16 -10.90 -1.84
CA PHE A 172 -0.19 -11.85 -1.34
C PHE A 172 -0.85 -12.91 -0.46
N ALA A 173 -0.31 -14.12 -0.50
CA ALA A 173 -0.55 -15.14 0.51
C ALA A 173 0.80 -15.57 1.08
N VAL A 174 0.87 -15.70 2.39
CA VAL A 174 2.11 -16.04 3.10
C VAL A 174 1.86 -17.18 4.07
N LYS A 175 2.65 -18.24 3.98
CA LYS A 175 2.55 -19.40 4.86
C LYS A 175 3.93 -19.80 5.35
N LYS A 176 4.01 -20.14 6.65
CA LYS A 176 5.16 -20.85 7.20
C LYS A 176 4.99 -22.35 6.98
N ASP A 177 5.91 -22.96 6.25
CA ASP A 177 5.94 -24.40 5.96
C ASP A 177 7.25 -24.99 6.50
N GLY A 178 7.17 -25.57 7.70
CA GLY A 178 8.35 -25.90 8.50
C GLY A 178 9.19 -24.64 8.76
N ASP A 179 10.47 -24.68 8.36
CA ASP A 179 11.38 -23.55 8.50
C ASP A 179 11.30 -22.54 7.36
N ASN A 180 10.60 -22.88 6.28
CA ASN A 180 10.50 -22.04 5.09
C ASN A 180 9.31 -21.08 5.15
N ILE A 181 9.48 -19.88 4.57
CA ILE A 181 8.39 -18.94 4.31
C ILE A 181 8.04 -18.98 2.82
N VAL A 182 6.84 -19.45 2.53
CA VAL A 182 6.28 -19.50 1.18
C VAL A 182 5.45 -18.24 0.98
N VAL A 183 5.72 -17.51 -0.11
CA VAL A 183 4.98 -16.30 -0.49
C VAL A 183 4.45 -16.52 -1.90
N VAL A 184 3.12 -16.42 -2.06
CA VAL A 184 2.43 -16.40 -3.35
C VAL A 184 2.03 -14.95 -3.62
N ARG A 185 2.28 -14.47 -4.84
CA ARG A 185 1.88 -13.14 -5.30
C ARG A 185 0.91 -13.30 -6.47
N ALA A 186 -0.16 -12.52 -6.45
CA ALA A 186 -1.03 -12.28 -7.59
C ALA A 186 -1.02 -10.77 -7.92
N PRO A 187 -1.35 -10.38 -9.17
CA PRO A 187 -1.44 -8.98 -9.56
C PRO A 187 -2.41 -8.16 -8.72
#